data_AF-A0A829DBQ9-F1
#
_entry.id   AF-A0A829DBQ9-F1
#
_cell.length_a   1.000
_cell.length_b   1.000
_cell.length_c   1.000
_cell.angle_alpha   90.00
_cell.angle_beta   90.00
_cell.angle_gamma   90.00
#
_symmetry.space_group_name_H-M   'P 1'
#
loop_
_entity.id
_entity.type
_entity.pdbx_description
1 polymer ?
#
loop_
_entity_poly.entity_id
_entity_poly.type
_entity_poly.pdbx_seq_one_letter_code
_entity_poly.pdbx_strand_id
1 'polypeptide(L)'
;MAFRILFFSIFLYSFSFSFSVSLYADLKEGKKAYARKDFSKAMDEFQKFNDANPTSGEAWMYMGYIYEYRRDYPKSIQSFKKAVSLSLPKKDLINCYQKLFSILIIKGIITK
;
A
#
# COMPACT_ATOMS: atom_id res chain seq x y z
N MET A 1 25.09 -15.45 -39.36
CA MET A 1 25.17 -15.66 -37.89
C MET A 1 24.63 -14.48 -37.06
N ALA A 2 24.60 -13.24 -37.56
CA ALA A 2 24.15 -12.06 -36.80
C ALA A 2 22.64 -12.04 -36.42
N PHE A 3 21.76 -12.63 -37.23
CA PHE A 3 20.30 -12.58 -37.01
C PHE A 3 19.82 -13.31 -35.74
N ARG A 4 20.51 -14.41 -35.35
CA ARG A 4 20.19 -15.16 -34.14
C ARG A 4 20.57 -14.42 -32.86
N ILE A 5 21.63 -13.62 -32.89
CA ILE A 5 22.13 -12.86 -31.75
C ILE A 5 21.17 -11.69 -31.45
N LEU A 6 20.68 -11.01 -32.50
CA LEU A 6 19.70 -9.92 -32.37
C LEU A 6 18.34 -10.40 -31.86
N PHE A 7 17.89 -11.59 -32.30
CA PHE A 7 16.65 -12.17 -31.80
C PHE A 7 16.76 -12.56 -30.31
N PHE A 8 17.90 -13.12 -29.90
CA PHE A 8 18.15 -13.50 -28.51
C PHE A 8 18.30 -12.28 -27.59
N SER A 9 18.91 -11.18 -28.06
CA SER A 9 19.01 -9.95 -27.28
C SER A 9 17.67 -9.23 -27.15
N ILE A 10 16.83 -9.22 -28.20
CA ILE A 10 15.45 -8.69 -28.13
C ILE A 10 14.59 -9.55 -27.21
N PHE A 11 14.74 -10.87 -27.24
CA PHE A 11 14.06 -11.80 -26.33
C PHE A 11 14.51 -11.61 -24.88
N LEU A 12 15.81 -11.44 -24.62
CA LEU A 12 16.30 -11.13 -23.27
C LEU A 12 15.82 -9.75 -22.80
N TYR A 13 15.70 -8.77 -23.70
CA TYR A 13 15.19 -7.44 -23.35
C TYR A 13 13.69 -7.44 -23.09
N SER A 14 12.89 -8.13 -23.90
CA SER A 14 11.44 -8.29 -23.69
C SER A 14 11.13 -9.18 -22.48
N PHE A 15 11.97 -10.18 -22.21
CA PHE A 15 11.92 -11.00 -21.00
C PHE A 15 12.29 -10.18 -19.76
N SER A 16 13.33 -9.34 -19.84
CA SER A 16 13.70 -8.41 -18.76
C SER A 16 12.65 -7.31 -18.56
N PHE A 17 11.99 -6.85 -19.63
CA PHE A 17 10.90 -5.88 -19.59
C PHE A 17 9.60 -6.49 -19.05
N SER A 18 9.36 -7.78 -19.29
CA SER A 18 8.23 -8.51 -18.71
C SER A 18 8.49 -8.92 -17.25
N PHE A 19 9.75 -9.12 -16.88
CA PHE A 19 10.17 -9.47 -15.50
C PHE A 19 10.27 -8.23 -14.59
N SER A 20 10.55 -7.05 -15.13
CA SER A 20 10.51 -5.79 -14.38
C SER A 20 9.09 -5.33 -14.03
N VAL A 21 8.07 -5.71 -14.82
CA VAL A 21 6.64 -5.47 -14.51
C VAL A 21 6.18 -6.28 -13.29
N SER A 22 6.82 -7.42 -13.00
CA SER A 22 6.58 -8.21 -11.78
C SER A 22 7.28 -7.66 -10.54
N LEU A 23 8.19 -6.68 -10.69
CA LEU A 23 9.07 -6.24 -9.61
C LEU A 23 8.45 -5.11 -8.75
N TYR A 24 7.39 -4.48 -9.23
CA TYR A 24 6.56 -3.57 -8.46
C TYR A 24 5.20 -4.23 -8.25
N ALA A 25 4.99 -4.83 -7.07
CA ALA A 25 3.64 -5.19 -6.67
C ALA A 25 2.79 -3.90 -6.72
N ASP A 26 1.69 -3.89 -7.47
CA ASP A 26 0.81 -2.73 -7.63
C ASP A 26 -0.33 -2.79 -6.59
N LEU A 27 -0.63 -1.65 -5.98
CA LEU A 27 -1.73 -1.46 -5.03
C LEU A 27 -3.13 -1.62 -5.64
N LYS A 28 -3.23 -1.71 -6.96
CA LYS A 28 -4.50 -1.73 -7.72
C LYS A 28 -5.49 -2.78 -7.22
N GLU A 29 -5.08 -4.04 -7.06
CA GLU A 29 -6.01 -5.10 -6.63
C GLU A 29 -6.46 -4.92 -5.17
N GLY A 30 -5.54 -4.51 -4.28
CA GLY A 30 -5.89 -4.14 -2.91
C GLY A 30 -6.90 -2.98 -2.84
N LYS A 31 -6.67 -1.91 -3.61
CA LYS A 31 -7.59 -0.76 -3.74
C LYS A 31 -8.95 -1.19 -4.29
N LYS A 32 -8.99 -2.09 -5.27
CA LYS A 32 -10.23 -2.64 -5.86
C LYS A 32 -10.99 -3.55 -4.88
N ALA A 33 -10.29 -4.36 -4.08
CA ALA A 33 -10.90 -5.16 -3.03
C ALA A 33 -11.45 -4.26 -1.90
N TYR A 34 -10.69 -3.25 -1.49
CA TYR A 34 -11.12 -2.24 -0.53
C TYR A 34 -12.38 -1.50 -0.97
N ALA A 35 -12.45 -1.06 -2.23
CA ALA A 35 -13.64 -0.42 -2.80
C ALA A 35 -14.87 -1.33 -2.80
N ARG A 36 -14.67 -2.65 -2.93
CA ARG A 36 -15.72 -3.66 -2.82
C ARG A 36 -16.05 -4.05 -1.37
N LYS A 37 -15.39 -3.44 -0.38
CA LYS A 37 -15.46 -3.79 1.05
C LYS A 37 -15.05 -5.24 1.36
N ASP A 38 -14.36 -5.90 0.43
CA ASP A 38 -13.72 -7.19 0.66
C ASP A 38 -12.43 -6.95 1.44
N PHE A 39 -12.59 -6.67 2.73
CA PHE A 39 -11.49 -6.28 3.59
C PHE A 39 -10.51 -7.42 3.86
N SER A 40 -10.94 -8.69 3.76
CA SER A 40 -10.00 -9.82 3.90
C SER A 40 -9.02 -9.81 2.73
N LYS A 41 -9.55 -9.82 1.50
CA LYS A 41 -8.72 -9.78 0.30
C LYS A 41 -7.89 -8.51 0.22
N ALA A 42 -8.46 -7.35 0.59
CA ALA A 42 -7.72 -6.10 0.59
C ALA A 42 -6.50 -6.16 1.53
N MET A 43 -6.67 -6.72 2.73
CA MET A 43 -5.56 -6.88 3.68
C MET A 43 -4.47 -7.80 3.14
N ASP A 44 -4.83 -8.91 2.48
CA ASP A 44 -3.87 -9.83 1.88
C ASP A 44 -3.07 -9.15 0.77
N GLU A 45 -3.73 -8.41 -0.13
CA GLU A 45 -3.06 -7.69 -1.21
C GLU A 45 -2.20 -6.53 -0.69
N PHE A 46 -2.63 -5.83 0.36
CA PHE A 46 -1.81 -4.81 1.01
C PHE A 46 -0.60 -5.39 1.72
N GLN A 47 -0.71 -6.58 2.31
CA GLN A 47 0.44 -7.26 2.91
C GLN A 47 1.46 -7.64 1.84
N LYS A 48 1.03 -8.26 0.74
CA LYS A 48 1.93 -8.57 -0.40
C LYS A 48 2.62 -7.32 -0.94
N PHE A 49 1.89 -6.20 -1.04
CA PHE A 49 2.45 -4.93 -1.47
C PHE A 49 3.53 -4.42 -0.49
N ASN A 50 3.27 -4.50 0.82
CA ASN A 50 4.24 -4.12 1.85
C ASN A 50 5.51 -4.97 1.80
N ASP A 51 5.37 -6.28 1.56
CA ASP A 51 6.50 -7.20 1.47
C ASP A 51 7.41 -6.87 0.28
N ALA A 52 6.81 -6.45 -0.85
CA ALA A 52 7.54 -6.02 -2.04
C ALA A 52 8.05 -4.56 -1.96
N ASN A 53 7.35 -3.68 -1.24
CA ASN A 53 7.63 -2.25 -1.16
C ASN A 53 7.75 -1.77 0.30
N PRO A 54 8.79 -2.20 1.05
CA PRO A 54 8.87 -1.98 2.50
C PRO A 54 9.03 -0.50 2.90
N THR A 55 9.38 0.37 1.95
CA THR A 55 9.58 1.81 2.16
C THR A 55 8.33 2.64 1.87
N SER A 56 7.28 2.05 1.25
CA SER A 56 6.05 2.74 0.91
C SER A 56 5.04 2.68 2.05
N GLY A 57 4.46 3.83 2.40
CA GLY A 57 3.42 3.96 3.42
C GLY A 57 2.00 3.76 2.90
N GLU A 58 1.79 3.63 1.59
CA GLU A 58 0.45 3.66 1.00
C GLU A 58 -0.43 2.49 1.46
N ALA A 59 0.07 1.24 1.41
CA ALA A 59 -0.68 0.07 1.85
C ALA A 59 -1.02 0.14 3.35
N TRP A 60 -0.08 0.60 4.19
CA TRP A 60 -0.33 0.85 5.61
C TRP A 60 -1.45 1.87 5.86
N MET A 61 -1.54 2.92 5.04
CA MET A 61 -2.65 3.87 5.12
C MET A 61 -3.99 3.19 4.86
N TYR A 62 -4.09 2.36 3.81
CA TYR A 62 -5.33 1.63 3.52
C TYR A 62 -5.70 0.61 4.59
N MET A 63 -4.72 -0.11 5.15
CA MET A 63 -4.95 -0.98 6.30
C MET A 63 -5.48 -0.17 7.51
N GLY A 64 -4.97 1.03 7.72
CA GLY A 64 -5.46 1.98 8.73
C GLY A 64 -6.94 2.32 8.55
N TYR A 65 -7.37 2.62 7.32
CA TYR A 65 -8.79 2.86 7.00
C TYR A 65 -9.66 1.61 7.24
N ILE A 66 -9.16 0.42 6.90
CA ILE A 66 -9.89 -0.85 7.15
C ILE A 66 -10.09 -1.05 8.65
N TYR A 67 -9.04 -0.89 9.45
CA TYR A 67 -9.13 -1.02 10.91
C TYR A 67 -10.03 0.06 11.53
N GLU A 68 -9.97 1.30 11.02
CA GLU A 68 -10.88 2.38 11.42
C GLU A 68 -12.34 1.99 11.16
N TYR A 69 -12.64 1.47 9.95
CA TYR A 69 -13.98 1.00 9.58
C TYR A 69 -14.48 -0.11 10.50
N ARG A 70 -13.59 -1.03 10.89
CA ARG A 70 -13.87 -2.11 11.86
C ARG A 70 -13.92 -1.63 13.32
N ARG A 71 -13.69 -0.33 13.58
CA ARG A 71 -13.55 0.26 14.93
C ARG A 71 -12.42 -0.34 15.77
N ASP A 72 -11.46 -1.01 15.14
CA ASP A 72 -10.21 -1.45 15.77
C ASP A 72 -9.23 -0.26 15.78
N TYR A 73 -9.56 0.74 16.58
CA TYR A 73 -8.80 1.98 16.68
C TYR A 73 -7.33 1.78 17.08
N PRO A 74 -6.97 0.84 17.99
CA PRO A 74 -5.56 0.57 18.30
C PRO A 74 -4.75 0.16 17.06
N LYS A 75 -5.25 -0.79 16.26
CA LYS A 75 -4.56 -1.20 15.03
C LYS A 75 -4.61 -0.12 13.96
N SER A 76 -5.71 0.62 13.86
CA SER A 76 -5.82 1.74 12.94
C SER A 76 -4.76 2.82 13.21
N ILE A 77 -4.58 3.21 14.48
CA ILE A 77 -3.51 4.13 14.90
C ILE A 77 -2.14 3.57 14.55
N GLN A 78 -1.89 2.29 14.84
CA GLN A 78 -0.60 1.66 14.52
C GLN A 78 -0.31 1.69 13.02
N SER A 79 -1.30 1.34 12.19
CA SER A 79 -1.17 1.36 10.73
C SER A 79 -0.94 2.76 10.19
N PHE A 80 -1.71 3.77 10.62
CA PHE A 80 -1.48 5.16 10.20
C PHE A 80 -0.12 5.70 10.68
N LYS A 81 0.32 5.37 11.91
CA LYS A 81 1.66 5.72 12.39
C LYS A 81 2.75 5.10 11.53
N LYS A 82 2.59 3.83 11.13
CA LYS A 82 3.52 3.17 10.23
C LYS A 82 3.52 3.85 8.85
N ALA A 83 2.36 4.19 8.32
CA ALA A 83 2.21 4.89 7.04
C ALA A 83 2.96 6.23 7.02
N VAL A 84 2.79 7.08 8.05
CA VAL A 84 3.47 8.40 8.12
C VAL A 84 4.96 8.31 8.42
N SER A 85 5.44 7.18 8.97
CA SER A 85 6.87 6.92 9.17
C SER A 85 7.60 6.47 7.89
N LEU A 86 6.83 6.16 6.85
CA LEU A 86 7.31 5.69 5.55
C LEU A 86 7.07 6.76 4.47
N SER A 87 7.38 6.43 3.22
CA SER A 87 7.16 7.35 2.10
C SER A 87 5.68 7.42 1.73
N LEU A 88 5.11 8.64 1.79
CA LEU A 88 3.75 8.95 1.34
C LEU A 88 3.76 10.23 0.50
N PRO A 89 2.87 10.33 -0.52
CA PRO A 89 2.55 11.61 -1.12
C PRO A 89 2.08 12.61 -0.06
N LYS A 90 2.45 13.88 -0.19
CA LYS A 90 2.11 14.94 0.78
C LYS A 90 0.61 15.00 1.12
N LYS A 91 -0.25 14.77 0.13
CA LYS A 91 -1.70 14.72 0.31
C LYS A 91 -2.13 13.58 1.24
N ASP A 92 -1.57 12.38 1.03
CA ASP A 92 -1.90 11.19 1.82
C ASP A 92 -1.31 11.26 3.23
N LEU A 93 -0.15 11.89 3.38
CA LEU A 93 0.43 12.21 4.67
C LEU A 93 -0.52 13.10 5.51
N ILE A 94 -1.06 14.17 4.91
CA ILE A 94 -2.05 15.04 5.57
C ILE A 94 -3.30 14.25 5.97
N ASN A 95 -3.81 13.41 5.08
CA ASN A 95 -4.97 12.55 5.37
C ASN A 95 -4.71 11.62 6.55
N CYS A 96 -3.53 10.99 6.63
CA CYS A 96 -3.14 10.13 7.74
C CYS A 96 -3.11 10.89 9.07
N TYR A 97 -2.53 12.09 9.09
CA TYR A 97 -2.51 12.91 10.31
C TYR A 97 -3.91 13.34 10.75
N GLN A 98 -4.78 13.73 9.80
CA GLN A 98 -6.17 14.04 10.10
C GLN A 98 -6.92 12.85 10.70
N LYS A 99 -6.68 11.65 10.16
CA LYS A 99 -7.27 10.41 10.68
C LYS A 99 -6.75 10.05 12.06
N LEU A 100 -5.45 10.13 12.28
CA LEU A 100 -4.86 9.94 13.62
C LEU A 100 -5.49 10.90 14.62
N PHE A 101 -5.53 12.20 14.31
CA PHE A 101 -6.11 13.21 15.18
C PHE A 101 -7.60 12.93 15.48
N SER A 102 -8.39 12.60 14.45
CA SER A 102 -9.79 12.23 14.60
C SER A 102 -9.98 11.01 15.52
N ILE A 103 -9.19 9.95 15.33
CA ILE A 103 -9.28 8.75 16.17
C ILE A 103 -8.89 9.06 17.62
N LEU A 104 -7.85 9.87 17.85
CA LEU A 104 -7.42 10.26 19.19
C LEU A 104 -8.49 11.07 19.94
N ILE A 105 -9.21 11.94 19.24
CA ILE A 105 -10.38 12.66 19.80
C ILE A 105 -11.51 11.68 20.12
N ILE A 106 -11.87 10.79 19.18
CA ILE A 106 -12.96 9.81 19.37
C ILE A 106 -12.69 8.92 20.60
N LYS A 107 -11.43 8.57 20.83
CA LYS A 107 -11.02 7.75 21.98
C LYS A 107 -10.82 8.55 23.27
N GLY A 108 -11.02 9.87 23.25
CA GLY A 108 -10.85 10.74 24.42
C GLY A 108 -9.39 10.87 24.87
N ILE A 109 -8.43 10.55 24.00
CA ILE A 109 -6.99 10.68 24.29
C ILE A 109 -6.57 12.14 24.20
N ILE A 110 -7.15 12.88 23.26
CA ILE A 110 -6.96 14.33 23.10
C ILE A 110 -8.32 14.99 23.33
N THR A 111 -8.38 15.96 24.22
CA THR A 111 -9.56 16.82 24.43
C THR A 111 -9.56 17.96 23.41
N LYS A 112 -10.76 18.33 22.93
CA LYS A 112 -10.98 19.42 21.97
C LYS A 112 -10.51 20.77 22.50
#